data_AF-A0A397JMV4-F1
#
_entry.id   AF-A0A397JMV4-F1
#
_cell.length_a   1.000
_cell.length_b   1.000
_cell.length_c   1.000
_cell.angle_alpha   90.00
_cell.angle_beta   90.00
_cell.angle_gamma   90.00
#
_symmetry.space_group_name_H-M   'P 1'
#
loop_
_entity.id
_entity.type
_entity.pdbx_description
1 polymer ?
#
loop_
_entity_poly.entity_id
_entity_poly.type
_entity_poly.pdbx_seq_one_letter_code
_entity_poly.pdbx_strand_id
1 'polypeptide(L)'
;MIVNQFQLLIENQSSWLKLNFSKIYNLSFRTHFKALQNYCNDIIAKYPNFFFESEAALVSIIQRDDLQLEEFKIWDYVIQWGIAQNKNLPSNLNDWIDKDFQILKNTLQQCLSHIRYFQISNENFIERVFPYQQILDKKLVTDILKHPMAPNEPITSKISPPRKIFQITSSIINIEQATEIESWVDKKEVTYDVNNNPYKFNLILRGSRDGFEKDVFWNLCDKKTNLVVVKVKNTDEILGGYNPIGWSSNLRHKYSETYDSFIFSLKNRNIKHSILSPVKISSEAIYNNPNRGPNFWEDFNMNKSQSFEVYHGKYEKLIRETAGTFSIDDYEV
;
A
#
# COMPACT_ATOMS: atom_id res chain seq x y z
N MET A 1 18.08 15.03 -3.69
CA MET A 1 17.65 16.30 -4.35
C MET A 1 16.34 16.85 -3.76
N ILE A 2 15.33 16.03 -3.46
CA ILE A 2 14.04 16.49 -2.85
C ILE A 2 14.21 17.06 -1.43
N VAL A 3 15.15 16.52 -0.63
CA VAL A 3 15.41 17.00 0.75
C VAL A 3 15.88 18.47 0.78
N ASN A 4 16.69 18.92 -0.19
CA ASN A 4 17.16 20.31 -0.25
C ASN A 4 16.05 21.29 -0.67
N GLN A 5 15.15 20.88 -1.57
CA GLN A 5 14.01 21.73 -1.97
C GLN A 5 13.01 21.90 -0.83
N PHE A 6 12.90 20.91 0.07
CA PHE A 6 11.98 20.96 1.20
C PHE A 6 12.48 21.85 2.34
N GLN A 7 13.77 21.76 2.68
CA GLN A 7 14.41 22.67 3.63
C GLN A 7 14.19 24.13 3.18
N LEU A 8 14.40 24.39 1.88
CA LEU A 8 14.12 25.67 1.25
C LEU A 8 12.63 26.08 1.29
N LEU A 9 11.69 25.14 1.15
CA LEU A 9 10.24 25.45 1.20
C LEU A 9 9.78 25.74 2.64
N ILE A 10 10.25 24.98 3.62
CA ILE A 10 10.03 25.24 5.05
C ILE A 10 10.67 26.58 5.43
N GLU A 11 11.90 26.85 5.03
CA GLU A 11 12.63 28.07 5.39
C GLU A 11 11.99 29.31 4.74
N ASN A 12 11.54 29.22 3.48
CA ASN A 12 10.99 30.36 2.75
C ASN A 12 9.47 30.56 2.85
N GLN A 13 8.68 29.51 3.11
CA GLN A 13 7.20 29.55 3.11
C GLN A 13 6.58 28.91 4.37
N SER A 14 7.37 28.81 5.44
CA SER A 14 7.02 28.24 6.74
C SER A 14 5.60 28.62 7.19
N SER A 15 5.31 29.92 7.30
CA SER A 15 4.05 30.41 7.87
C SER A 15 2.83 30.04 7.01
N TRP A 16 2.96 30.08 5.68
CA TRP A 16 1.86 29.70 4.79
C TRP A 16 1.59 28.20 4.85
N LEU A 17 2.64 27.38 4.87
CA LEU A 17 2.51 25.93 4.98
C LEU A 17 1.85 25.55 6.30
N LYS A 18 2.23 26.16 7.43
CA LYS A 18 1.60 25.90 8.74
C LYS A 18 0.10 26.15 8.74
N LEU A 19 -0.32 27.31 8.22
CA LEU A 19 -1.72 27.71 8.17
C LEU A 19 -2.57 26.87 7.22
N ASN A 20 -1.95 26.29 6.19
CA ASN A 20 -2.67 25.58 5.12
C ASN A 20 -2.43 24.07 5.12
N PHE A 21 -1.57 23.52 5.97
CA PHE A 21 -1.20 22.11 5.89
C PHE A 21 -2.39 21.18 6.06
N SER A 22 -3.26 21.42 7.04
CA SER A 22 -4.48 20.60 7.22
C SER A 22 -5.39 20.65 5.98
N LYS A 23 -5.49 21.80 5.32
CA LYS A 23 -6.25 21.96 4.07
C LYS A 23 -5.58 21.24 2.92
N ILE A 24 -4.27 21.38 2.76
CA ILE A 24 -3.45 20.73 1.73
C ILE A 24 -3.49 19.21 1.93
N TYR A 25 -3.35 18.75 3.16
CA TYR A 25 -3.45 17.35 3.55
C TYR A 25 -4.83 16.82 3.18
N ASN A 26 -5.90 17.45 3.66
CA ASN A 26 -7.26 17.02 3.35
C ASN A 26 -7.57 17.07 1.85
N LEU A 27 -7.06 18.07 1.13
CA LEU A 27 -7.18 18.19 -0.31
C LEU A 27 -6.42 17.06 -1.01
N SER A 28 -5.20 16.72 -0.57
CA SER A 28 -4.38 15.67 -1.18
C SER A 28 -5.09 14.31 -1.19
N PHE A 29 -5.90 14.03 -0.17
CA PHE A 29 -6.73 12.83 -0.14
C PHE A 29 -8.03 12.97 -0.95
N ARG A 30 -8.59 14.18 -1.10
CA ARG A 30 -9.73 14.43 -2.02
C ARG A 30 -9.35 14.39 -3.48
N THR A 31 -8.14 14.82 -3.81
CA THR A 31 -7.60 14.88 -5.19
C THR A 31 -6.78 13.65 -5.53
N HIS A 32 -6.68 12.68 -4.62
CA HIS A 32 -5.92 11.44 -4.76
C HIS A 32 -4.45 11.65 -5.20
N PHE A 33 -3.84 12.78 -4.83
CA PHE A 33 -2.49 13.13 -5.25
C PHE A 33 -1.44 12.49 -4.32
N LYS A 34 -1.08 11.23 -4.58
CA LYS A 34 -0.28 10.40 -3.67
C LYS A 34 1.13 10.89 -3.40
N ALA A 35 1.77 11.57 -4.36
CA ALA A 35 3.05 12.23 -4.12
C ALA A 35 2.94 13.28 -3.01
N LEU A 36 1.84 14.06 -3.00
CA LEU A 36 1.55 15.03 -1.95
C LEU A 36 1.10 14.36 -0.65
N GLN A 37 0.33 13.27 -0.70
CA GLN A 37 -0.03 12.50 0.49
C GLN A 37 1.19 11.91 1.19
N ASN A 38 2.06 11.21 0.46
CA ASN A 38 3.29 10.63 0.99
C ASN A 38 4.22 11.72 1.51
N TYR A 39 4.37 12.81 0.75
CA TYR A 39 5.11 13.98 1.19
C TYR A 39 4.54 14.54 2.50
N CYS A 40 3.24 14.73 2.60
CA CYS A 40 2.60 15.16 3.83
C CYS A 40 2.77 14.16 4.99
N ASN A 41 2.68 12.86 4.74
CA ASN A 41 2.92 11.82 5.75
C ASN A 41 4.36 11.85 6.27
N ASP A 42 5.34 11.92 5.37
CA ASP A 42 6.76 12.04 5.71
C ASP A 42 7.02 13.32 6.52
N ILE A 43 6.27 14.37 6.22
CA ILE A 43 6.34 15.65 6.91
C ILE A 43 5.76 15.58 8.32
N ILE A 44 4.57 15.00 8.48
CA ILE A 44 3.99 14.75 9.80
C ILE A 44 4.94 13.88 10.62
N ALA A 45 5.56 12.88 10.00
CA ALA A 45 6.51 11.99 10.65
C ALA A 45 7.77 12.71 11.15
N LYS A 46 8.32 13.61 10.33
CA LYS A 46 9.56 14.34 10.65
C LYS A 46 9.35 15.56 11.53
N TYR A 47 8.19 16.21 11.41
CA TYR A 47 7.90 17.51 12.01
C TYR A 47 6.44 17.59 12.50
N PRO A 48 6.00 16.70 13.39
CA PRO A 48 4.60 16.63 13.84
C PRO A 48 4.11 17.96 14.43
N ASN A 49 5.02 18.74 15.00
CA ASN A 49 4.73 19.99 15.71
C ASN A 49 4.72 21.21 14.80
N PHE A 50 5.29 21.10 13.61
CA PHE A 50 5.44 22.24 12.73
C PHE A 50 4.10 22.60 12.08
N PHE A 51 3.30 21.60 11.69
CA PHE A 51 2.20 21.80 10.74
C PHE A 51 0.80 21.87 11.36
N PHE A 52 0.65 21.53 12.64
CA PHE A 52 -0.65 21.56 13.31
C PHE A 52 -0.66 22.63 14.40
N GLU A 53 -1.28 23.75 14.09
CA GLU A 53 -1.47 24.86 15.02
C GLU A 53 -2.57 24.58 16.06
N SER A 54 -3.44 23.60 15.82
CA SER A 54 -4.56 23.27 16.71
C SER A 54 -4.91 21.78 16.74
N GLU A 55 -5.49 21.34 17.85
CA GLU A 55 -5.99 19.97 18.03
C GLU A 55 -7.06 19.63 16.97
N ALA A 56 -7.93 20.59 16.64
CA ALA A 56 -8.97 20.40 15.63
C ALA A 56 -8.41 20.04 14.24
N ALA A 57 -7.26 20.63 13.87
CA ALA A 57 -6.59 20.30 12.61
C ALA A 57 -6.09 18.84 12.61
N LEU A 58 -5.52 18.38 13.73
CA LEU A 58 -5.07 17.01 13.90
C LEU A 58 -6.25 16.02 13.89
N VAL A 59 -7.34 16.33 14.61
CA VAL A 59 -8.59 15.56 14.60
C VAL A 59 -9.12 15.38 13.19
N SER A 60 -9.11 16.43 12.37
CA SER A 60 -9.61 16.38 10.99
C SER A 60 -8.94 15.31 10.13
N ILE A 61 -7.70 14.95 10.47
CA ILE A 61 -6.89 13.93 9.78
C ILE A 61 -7.15 12.57 10.41
N ILE A 62 -6.98 12.44 11.72
CA ILE A 62 -7.06 11.13 12.40
C ILE A 62 -8.48 10.59 12.49
N GLN A 63 -9.52 11.37 12.21
CA GLN A 63 -10.89 10.83 12.16
C GLN A 63 -11.18 10.07 10.85
N ARG A 64 -10.35 10.22 9.81
CA ARG A 64 -10.65 9.72 8.45
C ARG A 64 -10.50 8.20 8.29
N ASP A 65 -11.51 7.53 7.76
CA ASP A 65 -11.46 6.09 7.49
C ASP A 65 -10.44 5.66 6.43
N ASP A 66 -10.06 6.56 5.53
CA ASP A 66 -9.14 6.32 4.40
C ASP A 66 -7.69 6.74 4.67
N LEU A 67 -7.37 7.10 5.92
CA LEU A 67 -6.01 7.47 6.32
C LEU A 67 -5.09 6.24 6.22
N GLN A 68 -4.10 6.32 5.33
CA GLN A 68 -3.16 5.24 5.00
C GLN A 68 -1.99 5.17 6.00
N LEU A 69 -2.28 5.10 7.30
CA LEU A 69 -1.30 4.97 8.37
C LEU A 69 -1.70 3.88 9.35
N GLU A 70 -0.71 3.12 9.84
CA GLU A 70 -0.90 2.17 10.92
C GLU A 70 -1.29 2.91 12.21
N GLU A 71 -2.20 2.34 13.00
CA GLU A 71 -2.78 3.04 14.16
C GLU A 71 -1.74 3.36 15.24
N PHE A 72 -0.70 2.54 15.40
CA PHE A 72 0.38 2.84 16.34
C PHE A 72 1.18 4.10 15.93
N LYS A 73 1.36 4.33 14.62
CA LYS A 73 2.02 5.55 14.12
C LYS A 73 1.14 6.77 14.36
N ILE A 74 -0.17 6.63 14.17
CA ILE A 74 -1.13 7.70 14.48
C ILE A 74 -1.02 8.07 15.97
N TRP A 75 -1.00 7.08 16.85
CA TRP A 75 -0.80 7.28 18.28
C TRP A 75 0.51 8.04 18.58
N ASP A 76 1.64 7.59 18.03
CA ASP A 76 2.94 8.24 18.24
C ASP A 76 2.91 9.72 17.83
N TYR A 77 2.30 10.04 16.69
CA TYR A 77 2.17 11.44 16.24
C TYR A 77 1.27 12.27 17.13
N VAL A 78 0.17 11.71 17.63
CA VAL A 78 -0.73 12.40 18.57
C VAL A 78 0.00 12.72 19.88
N ILE A 79 0.77 11.78 20.43
CA ILE A 79 1.55 11.98 21.66
C ILE A 79 2.68 13.00 21.43
N GLN A 80 3.44 12.87 20.34
CA GLN A 80 4.50 13.83 20.01
C GLN A 80 3.96 15.25 19.86
N TRP A 81 2.83 15.42 19.18
CA TRP A 81 2.16 16.71 19.04
C TRP A 81 1.69 17.24 20.40
N GLY A 82 1.03 16.41 21.22
CA GLY A 82 0.53 16.80 22.53
C GLY A 82 1.65 17.25 23.49
N ILE A 83 2.79 16.54 23.50
CA ILE A 83 3.96 16.92 24.30
C ILE A 83 4.52 18.26 23.84
N ALA A 84 4.61 18.48 22.52
CA ALA A 84 5.19 19.71 21.98
C ALA A 84 4.35 20.96 22.23
N GLN A 85 3.03 20.83 22.36
CA GLN A 85 2.16 21.95 22.78
C GLN A 85 2.39 22.34 24.24
N ASN A 86 2.96 21.44 25.05
CA ASN A 86 3.13 21.61 26.48
C ASN A 86 4.62 21.61 26.86
N LYS A 87 5.32 22.71 26.52
CA LYS A 87 6.78 22.86 26.72
C LYS A 87 7.29 22.68 28.16
N ASN A 88 6.39 22.70 29.14
CA ASN A 88 6.72 22.54 30.55
C ASN A 88 6.75 21.06 30.99
N LEU A 89 6.36 20.13 30.13
CA LEU A 89 6.40 18.70 30.44
C LEU A 89 7.85 18.20 30.49
N PRO A 90 8.19 17.30 31.43
CA PRO A 90 9.50 16.67 31.48
C PRO A 90 9.79 15.90 30.18
N SER A 91 11.04 15.92 29.73
CA SER A 91 11.44 15.20 28.52
C SER A 91 11.45 13.68 28.69
N ASN A 92 11.73 13.19 29.89
CA ASN A 92 11.70 11.77 30.21
C ASN A 92 10.36 11.41 30.87
N LEU A 93 9.66 10.42 30.30
CA LEU A 93 8.36 9.98 30.79
C LEU A 93 8.39 9.47 32.24
N ASN A 94 9.53 8.93 32.70
CA ASN A 94 9.68 8.45 34.07
C ASN A 94 9.65 9.57 35.12
N ASP A 95 9.88 10.82 34.70
CA ASP A 95 9.85 11.99 35.58
C ASP A 95 8.45 12.60 35.68
N TRP A 96 7.47 12.05 34.95
CA TRP A 96 6.11 12.60 34.90
C TRP A 96 5.34 12.30 36.17
N ILE A 97 4.66 13.33 36.68
CA ILE A 97 3.69 13.22 37.76
C ILE A 97 2.26 13.24 37.22
N ASP A 98 1.28 12.89 38.05
CA ASP A 98 -0.15 12.87 37.66
C ASP A 98 -0.60 14.16 36.98
N LYS A 99 -0.09 15.31 37.42
CA LYS A 99 -0.40 16.62 36.82
C LYS A 99 0.06 16.72 35.37
N ASP A 100 1.21 16.14 35.02
CA ASP A 100 1.76 16.14 33.66
C ASP A 100 0.88 15.30 32.72
N PHE A 101 0.42 14.14 33.20
CA PHE A 101 -0.56 13.34 32.48
C PHE A 101 -1.90 14.07 32.31
N GLN A 102 -2.37 14.81 33.32
CA GLN A 102 -3.59 15.62 33.18
C GLN A 102 -3.42 16.75 32.15
N ILE A 103 -2.26 17.41 32.11
CA ILE A 103 -1.95 18.44 31.11
C ILE A 103 -2.05 17.81 29.70
N LEU A 104 -1.35 16.70 29.47
CA LEU A 104 -1.38 16.02 28.17
C LEU A 104 -2.80 15.54 27.81
N LYS A 105 -3.52 14.95 28.77
CA LYS A 105 -4.90 14.47 28.59
C LYS A 105 -5.84 15.59 28.15
N ASN A 106 -5.74 16.76 28.76
CA ASN A 106 -6.56 17.91 28.40
C ASN A 106 -6.22 18.45 27.01
N THR A 107 -4.94 18.44 26.62
CA THR A 107 -4.50 18.85 25.28
C THR A 107 -4.97 17.90 24.17
N LEU A 108 -5.10 16.61 24.48
CA LEU A 108 -5.41 15.55 23.50
C LEU A 108 -6.86 15.05 23.59
N GLN A 109 -7.72 15.70 24.37
CA GLN A 109 -9.04 15.20 24.72
C GLN A 109 -9.88 14.80 23.49
N GLN A 110 -9.86 15.61 22.43
CA GLN A 110 -10.59 15.32 21.20
C GLN A 110 -9.88 14.22 20.41
N CYS A 111 -8.55 14.29 20.31
CA CYS A 111 -7.76 13.28 19.59
C CYS A 111 -7.94 11.86 20.13
N LEU A 112 -7.94 11.70 21.46
CA LEU A 112 -8.00 10.39 22.14
C LEU A 112 -9.25 9.59 21.74
N SER A 113 -10.36 10.25 21.40
CA SER A 113 -11.61 9.62 20.99
C SER A 113 -11.59 9.05 19.56
N HIS A 114 -10.63 9.47 18.74
CA HIS A 114 -10.50 9.08 17.33
C HIS A 114 -9.40 8.04 17.06
N ILE A 115 -8.65 7.64 18.09
CA ILE A 115 -7.68 6.54 18.02
C ILE A 115 -8.41 5.20 18.04
N ARG A 116 -8.05 4.28 17.15
CA ARG A 116 -8.66 2.95 17.06
C ARG A 116 -7.84 1.93 17.84
N TYR A 117 -7.86 2.04 19.17
CA TYR A 117 -6.97 1.26 20.06
C TYR A 117 -6.99 -0.26 19.82
N PHE A 118 -8.17 -0.83 19.55
CA PHE A 118 -8.32 -2.27 19.25
C PHE A 118 -7.68 -2.73 17.93
N GLN A 119 -7.21 -1.79 17.11
CA GLN A 119 -6.50 -2.04 15.86
C GLN A 119 -4.97 -1.85 16.01
N ILE A 120 -4.50 -1.53 17.22
CA ILE A 120 -3.08 -1.51 17.59
C ILE A 120 -2.72 -2.92 18.07
N SER A 121 -1.60 -3.48 17.57
CA SER A 121 -1.14 -4.80 18.03
C SER A 121 -0.79 -4.77 19.52
N ASN A 122 -0.92 -5.91 20.21
CA ASN A 122 -0.62 -6.00 21.65
C ASN A 122 0.80 -5.55 21.98
N GLU A 123 1.77 -5.91 21.13
CA GLU A 123 3.17 -5.49 21.27
C GLU A 123 3.30 -3.96 21.24
N ASN A 124 2.75 -3.31 20.22
CA ASN A 124 2.76 -1.86 20.11
C ASN A 124 1.95 -1.17 21.21
N PHE A 125 0.86 -1.79 21.68
CA PHE A 125 0.10 -1.25 22.80
C PHE A 125 0.93 -1.20 24.08
N ILE A 126 1.60 -2.31 24.43
CA ILE A 126 2.44 -2.38 25.63
C ILE A 126 3.64 -1.43 25.55
N GLU A 127 4.30 -1.37 24.39
CA GLU A 127 5.50 -0.53 24.22
C GLU A 127 5.17 0.96 24.14
N ARG A 128 4.11 1.34 23.42
CA ARG A 128 3.88 2.73 23.00
C ARG A 128 2.69 3.40 23.68
N VAL A 129 1.62 2.66 23.95
CA VAL A 129 0.37 3.21 24.48
C VAL A 129 0.30 3.12 26.00
N PHE A 130 0.63 1.95 26.54
CA PHE A 130 0.57 1.64 27.97
C PHE A 130 1.40 2.59 28.86
N PRO A 131 2.57 3.11 28.45
CA PRO A 131 3.30 4.09 29.25
C PRO A 131 2.49 5.36 29.55
N TYR A 132 1.51 5.69 28.70
CA TYR A 132 0.62 6.84 28.85
C TYR A 132 -0.78 6.46 29.35
N GLN A 133 -0.99 5.25 29.88
CA GLN A 133 -2.31 4.75 30.28
C GLN A 133 -3.11 5.70 31.19
N GLN A 134 -2.46 6.58 31.96
CA GLN A 134 -3.11 7.56 32.83
C GLN A 134 -3.98 8.57 32.08
N ILE A 135 -3.71 8.83 30.79
CA ILE A 135 -4.52 9.73 29.97
C ILE A 135 -5.76 9.03 29.39
N LEU A 136 -5.80 7.69 29.46
CA LEU A 136 -6.86 6.86 28.91
C LEU A 136 -7.95 6.55 29.94
N ASP A 137 -9.10 6.09 29.45
CA ASP A 137 -10.14 5.53 30.31
C ASP A 137 -9.67 4.17 30.88
N LYS A 138 -9.79 3.99 32.20
CA LYS A 138 -9.35 2.75 32.88
C LYS A 138 -10.05 1.51 32.33
N LYS A 139 -11.33 1.64 31.94
CA LYS A 139 -12.12 0.59 31.33
C LYS A 139 -11.59 0.21 29.96
N LEU A 140 -11.22 1.21 29.15
CA LEU A 140 -10.61 1.00 27.84
C LEU A 140 -9.30 0.21 27.96
N VAL A 141 -8.40 0.63 28.86
CA VAL A 141 -7.12 -0.07 29.11
C VAL A 141 -7.37 -1.52 29.55
N THR A 142 -8.33 -1.72 30.46
CA THR A 142 -8.70 -3.05 30.94
C THR A 142 -9.25 -3.93 29.81
N ASP A 143 -10.17 -3.40 28.99
CA ASP A 143 -10.77 -4.14 27.88
C ASP A 143 -9.72 -4.53 26.84
N ILE A 144 -8.76 -3.64 26.51
CA ILE A 144 -7.68 -3.94 25.55
C ILE A 144 -6.77 -5.05 26.09
N LEU A 145 -6.35 -4.97 27.35
CA LEU A 145 -5.47 -5.98 27.97
C LEU A 145 -6.15 -7.34 28.09
N LYS A 146 -7.47 -7.36 28.35
CA LYS A 146 -8.25 -8.60 28.49
C LYS A 146 -8.59 -9.27 27.16
N HIS A 147 -8.87 -8.48 26.12
CA HIS A 147 -9.32 -9.00 24.82
C HIS A 147 -8.52 -10.20 24.29
N PRO A 148 -7.17 -10.20 24.30
CA PRO A 148 -6.39 -11.36 23.85
C PRO A 148 -6.38 -12.54 24.84
N MET A 149 -6.68 -12.33 26.12
CA MET A 149 -6.61 -13.36 27.17
C MET A 149 -7.96 -14.08 27.39
N ALA A 150 -9.07 -13.38 27.19
CA ALA A 150 -10.42 -13.88 27.41
C ALA A 150 -11.37 -13.39 26.29
N PRO A 151 -11.24 -13.92 25.06
CA PRO A 151 -11.98 -13.42 23.90
C PRO A 151 -13.51 -13.61 23.99
N ASN A 152 -13.97 -14.44 24.93
CA ASN A 152 -15.40 -14.69 25.18
C ASN A 152 -16.01 -13.71 26.21
N GLU A 153 -15.21 -12.86 26.88
CA GLU A 153 -15.75 -11.82 27.76
C GLU A 153 -16.30 -10.64 26.95
N PRO A 154 -17.43 -10.05 27.35
CA PRO A 154 -18.00 -8.92 26.65
C PRO A 154 -17.12 -7.67 26.80
N ILE A 155 -16.63 -7.13 25.67
CA ILE A 155 -16.02 -5.81 25.62
C ILE A 155 -17.11 -4.75 25.74
N THR A 156 -16.89 -3.78 26.59
CA THR A 156 -17.87 -2.70 26.83
C THR A 156 -17.41 -1.36 26.25
N SER A 157 -16.13 -1.24 25.92
CA SER A 157 -15.55 -0.11 25.20
C SER A 157 -16.01 -0.09 23.74
N LYS A 158 -16.12 1.11 23.16
CA LYS A 158 -16.43 1.26 21.73
C LYS A 158 -15.28 0.72 20.89
N ILE A 159 -15.57 -0.27 20.06
CA ILE A 159 -14.63 -0.80 19.07
C ILE A 159 -14.88 -0.10 17.74
N SER A 160 -13.95 0.75 17.33
CA SER A 160 -13.97 1.34 16.00
C SER A 160 -13.47 0.33 14.96
N PRO A 161 -14.10 0.23 13.77
CA PRO A 161 -13.65 -0.65 12.71
C PRO A 161 -12.25 -0.26 12.23
N PRO A 162 -11.44 -1.19 11.68
CA PRO A 162 -10.14 -0.85 11.10
C PRO A 162 -10.29 0.24 10.03
N ARG A 163 -9.26 1.09 9.89
CA ARG A 163 -9.18 1.98 8.72
C ARG A 163 -9.07 1.14 7.46
N LYS A 164 -9.61 1.67 6.37
CA LYS A 164 -9.44 1.10 5.03
C LYS A 164 -8.02 1.37 4.56
N ILE A 165 -7.07 0.66 5.18
CA ILE A 165 -5.67 0.65 4.74
C ILE A 165 -5.65 -0.21 3.48
N PHE A 166 -5.60 0.47 2.35
CA PHE A 166 -5.52 -0.13 1.04
C PHE A 166 -4.02 -0.37 0.79
N GLN A 167 -3.50 -1.42 1.41
CA GLN A 167 -2.14 -1.90 1.23
C GLN A 167 -2.16 -3.11 0.30
N ILE A 168 -1.43 -3.00 -0.81
CA ILE A 168 -1.04 -4.16 -1.61
C ILE A 168 0.32 -4.64 -1.09
N THR A 169 0.52 -5.95 -1.08
CA THR A 169 1.78 -6.57 -0.61
C THR A 169 2.88 -6.58 -1.66
N SER A 170 2.60 -6.07 -2.86
CA SER A 170 3.53 -5.98 -3.99
C SER A 170 4.70 -5.02 -3.70
N SER A 171 5.91 -5.43 -4.09
CA SER A 171 7.09 -4.55 -4.12
C SER A 171 7.37 -3.96 -5.51
N ILE A 172 6.66 -4.42 -6.55
CA ILE A 172 6.86 -3.99 -7.94
C ILE A 172 5.87 -2.89 -8.33
N ILE A 173 4.58 -3.10 -8.05
CA ILE A 173 3.52 -2.16 -8.41
C ILE A 173 3.03 -1.41 -7.17
N ASN A 174 2.52 -0.20 -7.39
CA ASN A 174 1.81 0.57 -6.38
C ASN A 174 0.29 0.38 -6.51
N ILE A 175 -0.47 0.91 -5.55
CA ILE A 175 -1.92 0.71 -5.53
C ILE A 175 -2.68 1.33 -6.70
N GLU A 176 -2.21 2.47 -7.24
CA GLU A 176 -2.87 3.09 -8.39
C GLU A 176 -2.73 2.20 -9.62
N GLN A 177 -1.55 1.60 -9.80
CA GLN A 177 -1.28 0.64 -10.86
C GLN A 177 -2.09 -0.65 -10.67
N ALA A 178 -2.15 -1.17 -9.45
CA ALA A 178 -3.03 -2.29 -9.10
C ALA A 178 -4.49 -1.98 -9.47
N THR A 179 -4.99 -0.81 -9.06
CA THR A 179 -6.39 -0.39 -9.29
C THR A 179 -6.68 -0.21 -10.77
N GLU A 180 -5.71 0.27 -11.55
CA GLU A 180 -5.78 0.34 -13.02
C GLU A 180 -5.92 -1.06 -13.63
N ILE A 181 -5.11 -2.03 -13.20
CA ILE A 181 -5.21 -3.43 -13.64
C ILE A 181 -6.57 -4.04 -13.26
N GLU A 182 -7.02 -3.85 -12.02
CA GLU A 182 -8.30 -4.35 -11.51
C GLU A 182 -9.48 -3.79 -12.32
N SER A 183 -9.35 -2.55 -12.79
CA SER A 183 -10.33 -1.93 -13.70
C SER A 183 -10.32 -2.57 -15.09
N TRP A 184 -9.14 -2.96 -15.59
CA TRP A 184 -9.03 -3.70 -16.85
C TRP A 184 -9.62 -5.11 -16.77
N VAL A 185 -9.47 -5.79 -15.63
CA VAL A 185 -10.10 -7.11 -15.38
C VAL A 185 -11.62 -7.02 -15.55
N ASP A 186 -12.25 -5.98 -15.00
CA ASP A 186 -13.69 -5.75 -15.12
C ASP A 186 -14.11 -5.02 -16.41
N LYS A 187 -13.16 -4.74 -17.31
CA LYS A 187 -13.39 -3.98 -18.56
C LYS A 187 -14.07 -2.63 -18.33
N LYS A 188 -13.73 -1.95 -17.22
CA LYS A 188 -14.27 -0.63 -16.89
C LYS A 188 -13.65 0.48 -17.73
N GLU A 189 -14.48 1.40 -18.19
CA GLU A 189 -14.02 2.66 -18.82
C GLU A 189 -13.40 3.62 -17.79
N VAL A 190 -13.96 3.65 -16.58
CA VAL A 190 -13.50 4.50 -15.48
C VAL A 190 -12.83 3.63 -14.43
N THR A 191 -11.59 3.99 -14.10
CA THR A 191 -10.81 3.29 -13.08
C THR A 191 -11.51 3.31 -11.72
N TYR A 192 -11.40 2.21 -10.98
CA TYR A 192 -11.86 2.14 -9.59
C TYR A 192 -11.30 3.30 -8.75
N ASP A 193 -12.10 3.77 -7.81
CA ASP A 193 -11.55 4.52 -6.67
C ASP A 193 -10.74 3.52 -5.83
N VAL A 194 -9.49 3.90 -5.51
CA VAL A 194 -8.58 3.10 -4.67
C VAL A 194 -9.27 2.63 -3.37
N ASN A 195 -10.17 3.43 -2.80
CA ASN A 195 -10.89 3.13 -1.55
C ASN A 195 -12.16 2.28 -1.73
N ASN A 196 -12.58 2.04 -2.98
CA ASN A 196 -13.81 1.31 -3.32
C ASN A 196 -13.54 0.20 -4.33
N ASN A 197 -12.36 -0.42 -4.21
CA ASN A 197 -11.96 -1.51 -5.07
C ASN A 197 -12.35 -2.86 -4.44
N PRO A 198 -13.11 -3.73 -5.15
CA PRO A 198 -13.61 -4.99 -4.60
C PRO A 198 -12.55 -6.10 -4.54
N TYR A 199 -11.39 -5.90 -5.17
CA TYR A 199 -10.36 -6.92 -5.27
C TYR A 199 -9.39 -6.89 -4.09
N LYS A 200 -8.85 -8.07 -3.78
CA LYS A 200 -7.77 -8.25 -2.82
C LYS A 200 -6.68 -9.08 -3.48
N PHE A 201 -5.53 -8.46 -3.76
CA PHE A 201 -4.36 -9.19 -4.22
C PHE A 201 -3.78 -10.05 -3.11
N ASN A 202 -3.49 -11.31 -3.45
CA ASN A 202 -2.76 -12.23 -2.59
C ASN A 202 -1.47 -12.62 -3.31
N LEU A 203 -0.33 -12.17 -2.79
CA LEU A 203 0.99 -12.46 -3.37
C LEU A 203 1.30 -13.96 -3.23
N ILE A 204 1.28 -14.68 -4.33
CA ILE A 204 1.56 -16.13 -4.38
C ILE A 204 3.07 -16.35 -4.46
N LEU A 205 3.74 -15.62 -5.35
CA LEU A 205 5.16 -15.78 -5.62
C LEU A 205 5.84 -14.42 -5.75
N ARG A 206 7.05 -14.29 -5.21
CA ARG A 206 7.99 -13.20 -5.53
C ARG A 206 9.35 -13.80 -5.85
N GLY A 207 9.91 -13.47 -7.01
CA GLY A 207 11.20 -14.03 -7.46
C GLY A 207 12.33 -13.85 -6.45
N SER A 208 12.45 -12.66 -5.86
CA SER A 208 13.45 -12.37 -4.81
C SER A 208 13.21 -13.11 -3.47
N ARG A 209 11.99 -13.59 -3.20
CA ARG A 209 11.64 -14.34 -1.98
C ARG A 209 11.71 -15.86 -2.18
N ASP A 210 11.15 -16.34 -3.29
CA ASP A 210 10.87 -17.76 -3.52
C ASP A 210 11.79 -18.40 -4.57
N GLY A 211 12.46 -17.59 -5.38
CA GLY A 211 13.33 -18.01 -6.48
C GLY A 211 12.74 -17.71 -7.86
N PHE A 212 13.63 -17.63 -8.86
CA PHE A 212 13.31 -17.21 -10.23
C PHE A 212 13.07 -18.34 -11.23
N GLU A 213 13.18 -19.58 -10.76
CA GLU A 213 13.14 -20.74 -11.64
C GLU A 213 11.71 -21.14 -12.01
N LYS A 214 11.54 -21.64 -13.22
CA LYS A 214 10.25 -22.15 -13.72
C LYS A 214 9.61 -23.19 -12.80
N ASP A 215 10.42 -24.01 -12.12
CA ASP A 215 9.92 -25.07 -11.26
C ASP A 215 9.29 -24.49 -9.99
N VAL A 216 9.81 -23.36 -9.48
CA VAL A 216 9.19 -22.61 -8.37
C VAL A 216 7.82 -22.09 -8.80
N PHE A 217 7.74 -21.51 -10.00
CA PHE A 217 6.47 -21.04 -10.56
C PHE A 217 5.44 -22.18 -10.67
N TRP A 218 5.78 -23.31 -11.28
CA TRP A 218 4.84 -24.43 -11.42
C TRP A 218 4.43 -25.02 -10.06
N ASN A 219 5.33 -25.05 -9.07
CA ASN A 219 4.99 -25.54 -7.75
C ASN A 219 4.01 -24.63 -6.99
N LEU A 220 4.10 -23.30 -7.18
CA LEU A 220 3.31 -22.33 -6.42
C LEU A 220 2.04 -21.85 -7.16
N CYS A 221 2.05 -21.81 -8.50
CA CYS A 221 1.04 -21.14 -9.32
C CYS A 221 0.15 -22.07 -10.17
N ASP A 222 0.38 -23.39 -10.15
CA ASP A 222 -0.44 -24.35 -10.91
C ASP A 222 -1.93 -24.24 -10.54
N LYS A 223 -2.77 -24.09 -11.57
CA LYS A 223 -4.25 -23.96 -11.51
C LYS A 223 -4.77 -22.76 -10.73
N LYS A 224 -3.94 -21.75 -10.47
CA LYS A 224 -4.38 -20.48 -9.87
C LYS A 224 -4.65 -19.44 -10.95
N THR A 225 -5.64 -18.59 -10.76
CA THR A 225 -5.77 -17.34 -11.53
C THR A 225 -4.59 -16.44 -11.18
N ASN A 226 -3.92 -15.88 -12.19
CA ASN A 226 -2.63 -15.25 -11.97
C ASN A 226 -2.57 -13.88 -12.65
N LEU A 227 -2.13 -12.88 -11.88
CA LEU A 227 -1.64 -11.61 -12.40
C LEU A 227 -0.13 -11.64 -12.29
N VAL A 228 0.59 -11.57 -13.40
CA VAL A 228 2.06 -11.54 -13.39
C VAL A 228 2.51 -10.10 -13.59
N VAL A 229 3.40 -9.62 -12.72
CA VAL A 229 4.06 -8.32 -12.85
C VAL A 229 5.57 -8.49 -12.79
N VAL A 230 6.29 -7.77 -13.64
CA VAL A 230 7.73 -7.90 -13.85
C VAL A 230 8.37 -6.52 -13.83
N LYS A 231 9.43 -6.36 -13.04
CA LYS A 231 10.28 -5.17 -13.04
C LYS A 231 11.47 -5.41 -13.96
N VAL A 232 11.56 -4.65 -15.06
CA VAL A 232 12.67 -4.77 -16.01
C VAL A 232 13.96 -4.23 -15.39
N LYS A 233 15.06 -4.97 -15.59
CA LYS A 233 16.35 -4.65 -14.98
C LYS A 233 16.92 -3.34 -15.53
N ASN A 234 17.41 -2.49 -14.63
CA ASN A 234 18.02 -1.18 -14.94
C ASN A 234 17.08 -0.19 -15.67
N THR A 235 15.75 -0.40 -15.62
CA THR A 235 14.79 0.54 -16.19
C THR A 235 13.63 0.78 -15.24
N ASP A 236 12.82 1.80 -15.54
CA ASP A 236 11.57 2.01 -14.82
C ASP A 236 10.40 1.16 -15.33
N GLU A 237 10.59 0.39 -16.40
CA GLU A 237 9.53 -0.37 -17.04
C GLU A 237 8.97 -1.45 -16.12
N ILE A 238 7.64 -1.51 -16.05
CA ILE A 238 6.89 -2.58 -15.41
C ILE A 238 5.96 -3.19 -16.45
N LEU A 239 6.13 -4.48 -16.69
CA LEU A 239 5.37 -5.25 -17.67
C LEU A 239 4.58 -6.34 -16.94
N GLY A 240 3.55 -6.86 -17.58
CA GLY A 240 2.77 -7.92 -16.96
C GLY A 240 1.73 -8.55 -17.86
N GLY A 241 0.99 -9.49 -17.29
CA GLY A 241 -0.13 -10.12 -17.94
C GLY A 241 -1.09 -10.77 -16.96
N TYR A 242 -2.37 -10.76 -17.32
CA TYR A 242 -3.45 -11.36 -16.56
C TYR A 242 -3.95 -12.63 -17.24
N ASN A 243 -3.90 -13.74 -16.51
CA ASN A 243 -4.42 -15.03 -16.93
C ASN A 243 -5.60 -15.43 -16.01
N PRO A 244 -6.86 -15.31 -16.49
CA PRO A 244 -8.05 -15.60 -15.69
C PRO A 244 -8.24 -17.10 -15.38
N ILE A 245 -7.71 -17.98 -16.24
CA ILE A 245 -7.97 -19.44 -16.19
C ILE A 245 -6.84 -20.24 -15.54
N GLY A 246 -5.69 -19.60 -15.29
CA GLY A 246 -4.50 -20.21 -14.73
C GLY A 246 -3.73 -21.09 -15.72
N TRP A 247 -2.47 -21.37 -15.38
CA TRP A 247 -1.69 -22.41 -16.08
C TRP A 247 -1.95 -23.76 -15.44
N SER A 248 -2.00 -24.81 -16.25
CA SER A 248 -2.30 -26.16 -15.78
C SER A 248 -1.28 -27.16 -16.26
N SER A 249 -0.62 -27.82 -15.31
CA SER A 249 0.31 -28.92 -15.52
C SER A 249 -0.34 -30.13 -16.22
N ASN A 250 -1.66 -30.25 -16.20
CA ASN A 250 -2.42 -31.25 -16.97
C ASN A 250 -2.52 -30.92 -18.46
N LEU A 251 -2.28 -29.67 -18.84
CA LEU A 251 -2.36 -29.16 -20.22
C LEU A 251 -0.97 -28.94 -20.83
N ARG A 252 0.07 -29.62 -20.32
CA ARG A 252 1.46 -29.48 -20.79
C ARG A 252 1.55 -29.49 -22.33
N HIS A 253 2.27 -28.50 -22.85
CA HIS A 253 2.47 -28.25 -24.28
C HIS A 253 1.18 -27.96 -25.07
N LYS A 254 0.08 -27.65 -24.40
CA LYS A 254 -1.19 -27.24 -25.02
C LYS A 254 -1.48 -25.78 -24.74
N TYR A 255 -2.29 -25.22 -25.62
CA TYR A 255 -2.90 -23.91 -25.47
C TYR A 255 -4.16 -24.02 -24.62
N SER A 256 -4.45 -22.95 -23.90
CA SER A 256 -5.73 -22.76 -23.23
C SER A 256 -6.42 -21.52 -23.81
N GLU A 257 -7.68 -21.69 -24.16
CA GLU A 257 -8.50 -20.62 -24.72
C GLU A 257 -9.04 -19.69 -23.64
N THR A 258 -8.92 -18.38 -23.84
CA THR A 258 -9.62 -17.38 -23.04
C THR A 258 -9.76 -16.06 -23.82
N TYR A 259 -10.84 -15.34 -23.55
CA TYR A 259 -11.16 -14.04 -24.15
C TYR A 259 -10.85 -12.86 -23.22
N ASP A 260 -10.54 -13.16 -21.95
CA ASP A 260 -10.38 -12.15 -20.89
C ASP A 260 -8.92 -11.97 -20.48
N SER A 261 -7.99 -12.66 -21.14
CA SER A 261 -6.57 -12.45 -20.93
C SER A 261 -6.08 -11.17 -21.62
N PHE A 262 -5.15 -10.50 -20.97
CA PHE A 262 -4.46 -9.33 -21.52
C PHE A 262 -3.03 -9.28 -21.00
N ILE A 263 -2.16 -8.64 -21.79
CA ILE A 263 -0.81 -8.25 -21.37
C ILE A 263 -0.75 -6.73 -21.31
N PHE A 264 0.21 -6.20 -20.55
CA PHE A 264 0.27 -4.76 -20.33
C PHE A 264 1.67 -4.22 -20.03
N SER A 265 1.78 -2.91 -20.17
CA SER A 265 2.87 -2.08 -19.66
C SER A 265 2.28 -0.94 -18.83
N LEU A 266 2.85 -0.67 -17.67
CA LEU A 266 2.30 0.32 -16.74
C LEU A 266 3.01 1.67 -16.86
N LYS A 267 2.23 2.75 -16.83
CA LYS A 267 2.75 4.10 -16.60
C LYS A 267 3.43 4.19 -15.24
N ASN A 268 4.40 5.09 -15.16
CA ASN A 268 5.09 5.46 -13.94
C ASN A 268 5.57 6.91 -14.04
N ARG A 269 6.53 7.32 -13.20
CA ARG A 269 7.05 8.71 -13.22
C ARG A 269 7.70 9.10 -14.54
N ASN A 270 8.32 8.13 -15.23
CA ASN A 270 9.07 8.34 -16.47
C ASN A 270 8.27 7.89 -17.71
N ILE A 271 7.37 6.91 -17.57
CA ILE A 271 6.50 6.40 -18.63
C ILE A 271 5.11 7.00 -18.48
N LYS A 272 4.66 7.83 -19.44
CA LYS A 272 3.45 8.65 -19.28
C LYS A 272 2.13 7.88 -19.43
N HIS A 273 2.11 6.79 -20.20
CA HIS A 273 0.88 6.09 -20.54
C HIS A 273 1.04 4.58 -20.33
N SER A 274 -0.01 3.97 -19.78
CA SER A 274 -0.12 2.52 -19.68
C SER A 274 -0.57 1.97 -21.03
N ILE A 275 -0.10 0.78 -21.39
CA ILE A 275 -0.54 0.03 -22.57
C ILE A 275 -1.33 -1.17 -22.07
N LEU A 276 -2.62 -1.21 -22.40
CA LEU A 276 -3.43 -2.43 -22.31
C LEU A 276 -3.47 -3.09 -23.68
N SER A 277 -3.13 -4.38 -23.71
CA SER A 277 -3.11 -5.23 -24.90
C SER A 277 -3.95 -6.47 -24.62
N PRO A 278 -5.27 -6.42 -24.90
CA PRO A 278 -6.15 -7.59 -24.82
C PRO A 278 -5.72 -8.70 -25.79
N VAL A 279 -6.13 -9.93 -25.48
CA VAL A 279 -5.91 -11.06 -26.38
C VAL A 279 -6.67 -10.86 -27.69
N LYS A 280 -5.98 -11.08 -28.82
CA LYS A 280 -6.54 -11.02 -30.17
C LYS A 280 -6.89 -12.41 -30.70
N ILE A 281 -6.06 -13.42 -30.40
CA ILE A 281 -6.27 -14.82 -30.80
C ILE A 281 -6.52 -15.65 -29.54
N SER A 282 -7.80 -15.73 -29.13
CA SER A 282 -8.22 -16.33 -27.87
C SER A 282 -7.86 -17.82 -27.74
N SER A 283 -7.92 -18.59 -28.83
CA SER A 283 -7.62 -20.04 -28.85
C SER A 283 -6.17 -20.38 -28.49
N GLU A 284 -5.27 -19.39 -28.54
CA GLU A 284 -3.84 -19.54 -28.25
C GLU A 284 -3.36 -18.58 -27.15
N ALA A 285 -4.28 -18.02 -26.35
CA ALA A 285 -4.00 -16.97 -25.38
C ALA A 285 -2.91 -17.35 -24.37
N ILE A 286 -3.00 -18.58 -23.84
CA ILE A 286 -2.15 -19.08 -22.76
C ILE A 286 -1.49 -20.37 -23.21
N TYR A 287 -0.18 -20.48 -23.00
CA TYR A 287 0.56 -21.71 -23.34
C TYR A 287 1.17 -22.38 -22.12
N ASN A 288 0.81 -23.64 -21.91
CA ASN A 288 1.22 -24.40 -20.74
C ASN A 288 2.56 -25.10 -20.98
N ASN A 289 3.64 -24.34 -21.12
CA ASN A 289 4.97 -24.89 -21.37
C ASN A 289 5.67 -25.27 -20.06
N PRO A 290 5.89 -26.57 -19.74
CA PRO A 290 6.60 -26.98 -18.52
C PRO A 290 8.09 -26.55 -18.48
N ASN A 291 8.63 -26.14 -19.63
CA ASN A 291 10.00 -25.64 -19.75
C ASN A 291 10.11 -24.13 -19.53
N ARG A 292 9.00 -23.43 -19.26
CA ARG A 292 8.94 -21.99 -18.98
C ARG A 292 8.08 -21.74 -17.74
N GLY A 293 8.16 -20.53 -17.17
CA GLY A 293 7.24 -20.08 -16.12
C GLY A 293 5.95 -19.52 -16.74
N PRO A 294 5.51 -18.31 -16.36
CA PRO A 294 4.41 -17.61 -17.03
C PRO A 294 4.61 -17.51 -18.54
N ASN A 295 3.56 -17.77 -19.32
CA ASN A 295 3.66 -17.79 -20.77
C ASN A 295 2.33 -17.39 -21.44
N PHE A 296 2.30 -16.14 -21.92
CA PHE A 296 1.26 -15.55 -22.76
C PHE A 296 1.67 -15.65 -24.23
N TRP A 297 2.09 -16.84 -24.65
CA TRP A 297 2.72 -17.11 -25.94
C TRP A 297 4.00 -16.29 -26.17
N GLU A 298 4.30 -15.96 -27.43
CA GLU A 298 5.44 -15.15 -27.83
C GLU A 298 5.35 -13.71 -27.31
N ASP A 299 4.17 -13.21 -26.98
CA ASP A 299 3.99 -11.77 -26.73
C ASP A 299 4.45 -11.34 -25.34
N PHE A 300 4.41 -12.24 -24.35
CA PHE A 300 5.02 -12.02 -23.04
C PHE A 300 5.22 -13.36 -22.32
N ASN A 301 6.47 -13.78 -22.12
CA ASN A 301 6.73 -15.04 -21.43
C ASN A 301 8.11 -15.07 -20.74
N MET A 302 8.21 -15.93 -19.73
CA MET A 302 9.49 -16.24 -19.08
C MET A 302 10.27 -17.22 -19.97
N ASN A 303 11.48 -16.84 -20.38
CA ASN A 303 12.37 -17.73 -21.14
C ASN A 303 13.21 -18.61 -20.21
N LYS A 304 13.95 -17.98 -19.29
CA LYS A 304 14.83 -18.63 -18.31
C LYS A 304 14.85 -17.82 -17.01
N SER A 305 15.59 -18.29 -16.01
CA SER A 305 15.81 -17.57 -14.75
C SER A 305 16.13 -16.10 -14.99
N GLN A 306 15.36 -15.21 -14.34
CA GLN A 306 15.47 -13.76 -14.44
C GLN A 306 15.44 -13.19 -15.87
N SER A 307 14.77 -13.86 -16.81
CA SER A 307 14.72 -13.44 -18.21
C SER A 307 13.34 -13.65 -18.82
N PHE A 308 12.81 -12.58 -19.40
CA PHE A 308 11.54 -12.58 -20.13
C PHE A 308 11.76 -12.23 -21.60
N GLU A 309 10.77 -12.53 -22.42
CA GLU A 309 10.69 -12.23 -23.83
C GLU A 309 9.38 -11.53 -24.15
N VAL A 310 9.43 -10.56 -25.04
CA VAL A 310 8.26 -9.86 -25.59
C VAL A 310 8.39 -9.82 -27.10
N TYR A 311 7.37 -10.33 -27.78
CA TYR A 311 7.17 -10.19 -29.22
C TYR A 311 5.74 -9.69 -29.47
N HIS A 312 5.26 -9.77 -30.71
CA HIS A 312 3.90 -9.35 -31.04
C HIS A 312 3.28 -10.27 -32.09
N GLY A 313 2.14 -10.87 -31.73
CA GLY A 313 1.40 -11.74 -32.63
C GLY A 313 0.00 -12.12 -32.14
N LYS A 314 -0.19 -12.42 -30.85
CA LYS A 314 -1.43 -12.98 -30.28
C LYS A 314 -2.28 -11.99 -29.47
N TYR A 315 -1.68 -10.89 -29.03
CA TYR A 315 -2.30 -9.79 -28.31
C TYR A 315 -2.30 -8.53 -29.20
N GLU A 316 -3.17 -7.59 -28.92
CA GLU A 316 -3.45 -6.47 -29.83
C GLU A 316 -2.26 -5.55 -30.07
N LYS A 317 -1.44 -5.31 -29.05
CA LYS A 317 -0.35 -4.33 -29.03
C LYS A 317 0.94 -4.92 -28.45
N LEU A 318 2.06 -4.48 -29.00
CA LEU A 318 3.38 -4.67 -28.39
C LEU A 318 3.45 -3.82 -27.10
N ILE A 319 3.88 -4.43 -25.99
CA ILE A 319 3.90 -3.78 -24.66
C ILE A 319 5.25 -3.13 -24.32
N ARG A 320 6.20 -3.15 -25.26
CA ARG A 320 7.54 -2.58 -25.09
C ARG A 320 8.00 -1.90 -26.37
N GLU A 321 8.89 -0.92 -26.28
CA GLU A 321 9.42 -0.22 -27.46
C GLU A 321 10.15 -1.17 -28.42
N THR A 322 10.84 -2.18 -27.88
CA THR A 322 11.59 -3.17 -28.66
C THR A 322 11.19 -4.59 -28.28
N ALA A 323 10.99 -5.43 -29.30
CA ALA A 323 10.79 -6.86 -29.15
C ALA A 323 12.11 -7.57 -28.86
N GLY A 324 12.05 -8.67 -28.13
CA GLY A 324 13.19 -9.53 -27.80
C GLY A 324 13.29 -9.89 -26.32
N THR A 325 14.43 -10.48 -25.97
CA THR A 325 14.74 -10.96 -24.63
C THR A 325 15.28 -9.84 -23.75
N PHE A 326 14.90 -9.84 -22.47
CA PHE A 326 15.41 -8.91 -21.46
C PHE A 326 15.51 -9.53 -20.08
N SER A 327 16.38 -8.94 -19.26
CA SER A 327 16.56 -9.31 -17.86
C SER A 327 15.64 -8.51 -16.95
N ILE A 328 15.35 -9.09 -15.79
CA ILE A 328 14.43 -8.52 -14.80
C ILE A 328 15.15 -8.36 -13.46
N ASP A 329 14.74 -7.38 -12.67
CA ASP A 329 15.16 -7.23 -11.27
C ASP A 329 14.31 -8.15 -10.37
N ASP A 330 13.00 -8.16 -10.58
CA ASP A 330 12.08 -9.05 -9.86
C ASP A 330 10.80 -9.34 -10.66
N TYR A 331 10.05 -10.37 -10.26
CA TYR A 331 8.68 -10.60 -10.71
C TYR A 331 7.79 -11.10 -9.57
N GLU A 332 6.50 -10.82 -9.66
CA GLU A 332 5.49 -11.28 -8.71
C GLU A 332 4.31 -11.93 -9.44
N VAL A 333 3.65 -12.87 -8.76
CA VAL A 333 2.41 -13.54 -9.18
C VAL A 333 1.36 -13.47 -8.08
#